data_AF-A0A2E6UR19-F1
#
_entry.id   AF-A0A2E6UR19-F1
#
_cell.length_a   1.000
_cell.length_b   1.000
_cell.length_c   1.000
_cell.angle_alpha   90.00
_cell.angle_beta   90.00
_cell.angle_gamma   90.00
#
_symmetry.space_group_name_H-M   'P 1'
#
loop_
_entity.id
_entity.type
_entity.pdbx_description
1 polymer ?
#
loop_
_entity_poly.entity_id
_entity_poly.type
_entity_poly.pdbx_seq_one_letter_code
_entity_poly.pdbx_strand_id
1 'polypeptide(L)'
;MNYFFLPQIHSLRSTLTLANFPPTEKNLWEPKTAYIHAAFSNGHEWAVQFVKQIKPGESTSVEIKDLMRVPDSNRSVFFFMYPKRLPEKLDQLPTDDYMESEPSWRGNIQLSSETTSVSFQGEYPGFMLKPSKGKLLTFNPLIQNQIGIVTQLIVIVLLQIAEIKTGRLIVARQISGKIEKEFQIATNTCNVLELNELQEDYDDPLCLYSPDMIGIPLFFSHDSSYRFLSLEHSYPLNEVTVFGDNARRHGFLKKIKSHWIEFLEKNVST
;
A
#
# COMPACT_ATOMS: atom_id res chain seq x y z
N MET A 1 3.83 14.71 -2.44
CA MET A 1 3.54 13.82 -3.57
C MET A 1 2.95 12.54 -3.04
N ASN A 2 1.82 12.11 -3.59
CA ASN A 2 1.21 10.83 -3.24
C ASN A 2 1.23 9.91 -4.45
N TYR A 3 1.50 8.64 -4.18
CA TYR A 3 1.46 7.57 -5.17
C TYR A 3 0.23 6.71 -4.94
N PHE A 4 -0.24 6.09 -5.99
CA PHE A 4 -1.41 5.23 -5.98
C PHE A 4 -1.05 3.94 -6.70
N PHE A 5 -1.72 2.86 -6.36
CA PHE A 5 -1.39 1.54 -6.85
C PHE A 5 -2.66 0.84 -7.30
N LEU A 6 -2.53 0.00 -8.32
CA LEU A 6 -3.58 -0.88 -8.79
C LEU A 6 -3.09 -2.32 -8.63
N PRO A 7 -3.50 -3.06 -7.58
CA PRO A 7 -3.15 -4.46 -7.47
C PRO A 7 -3.78 -5.21 -8.64
N GLN A 8 -2.98 -6.04 -9.30
CA GLN A 8 -3.40 -6.86 -10.45
C GLN A 8 -3.78 -8.25 -9.93
N ILE A 9 -5.05 -8.42 -9.58
CA ILE A 9 -5.58 -9.71 -9.11
C ILE A 9 -6.36 -10.34 -10.26
N HIS A 10 -6.10 -11.63 -10.51
CA HIS A 10 -6.77 -12.36 -11.58
C HIS A 10 -8.30 -12.29 -11.45
N SER A 11 -9.00 -12.19 -12.57
CA SER A 11 -10.47 -12.07 -12.64
C SER A 11 -11.09 -10.81 -12.02
N LEU A 12 -10.29 -9.85 -11.54
CA LEU A 12 -10.76 -8.57 -11.03
C LEU A 12 -10.31 -7.42 -11.92
N ARG A 13 -11.21 -6.43 -12.05
CA ARG A 13 -10.90 -5.14 -12.65
C ARG A 13 -10.49 -4.16 -11.57
N SER A 14 -9.34 -3.52 -11.76
CA SER A 14 -8.81 -2.52 -10.83
C SER A 14 -8.95 -1.12 -11.44
N THR A 15 -9.62 -0.22 -10.71
CA THR A 15 -9.87 1.17 -11.14
C THR A 15 -9.36 2.13 -10.06
N LEU A 16 -8.70 3.21 -10.47
CA LEU A 16 -8.22 4.26 -9.57
C LEU A 16 -8.91 5.57 -9.90
N THR A 17 -9.60 6.15 -8.92
CA THR A 17 -10.18 7.49 -9.04
C THR A 17 -9.32 8.52 -8.32
N LEU A 18 -8.91 9.55 -9.05
CA LEU A 18 -8.08 10.66 -8.59
C LEU A 18 -8.86 11.97 -8.68
N ALA A 19 -8.66 12.85 -7.70
CA ALA A 19 -9.30 14.16 -7.63
C ALA A 19 -8.23 15.26 -7.60
N ASN A 20 -8.31 16.25 -8.49
CA ASN A 20 -7.40 17.39 -8.51
C ASN A 20 -7.94 18.56 -7.67
N PHE A 21 -8.24 18.27 -6.41
CA PHE A 21 -8.52 19.23 -5.34
C PHE A 21 -8.22 18.57 -3.98
N PRO A 22 -7.71 19.34 -3.00
CA PRO A 22 -7.40 18.80 -1.68
C PRO A 22 -8.69 18.42 -0.92
N PRO A 23 -8.59 17.57 0.12
CA PRO A 23 -9.75 17.18 0.92
C PRO A 23 -10.28 18.32 1.80
N THR A 24 -9.50 19.39 2.00
CA THR A 24 -9.90 20.56 2.77
C THR A 24 -9.37 21.86 2.15
N GLU A 25 -10.11 22.94 2.35
CA GLU A 25 -9.75 24.30 1.90
C GLU A 25 -8.68 24.96 2.79
N LYS A 26 -8.30 24.32 3.91
CA LYS A 26 -7.36 24.90 4.89
C LYS A 26 -5.92 24.96 4.38
N ASN A 27 -5.58 24.17 3.36
CA ASN A 27 -4.25 24.17 2.77
C ASN A 27 -4.17 25.27 1.71
N LEU A 28 -3.03 25.97 1.64
CA LEU A 28 -2.70 26.96 0.59
C LEU A 28 -2.50 26.27 -0.76
N TRP A 29 -3.53 25.57 -1.22
CA TRP A 29 -3.54 24.89 -2.49
C TRP A 29 -3.71 25.91 -3.60
N GLU A 30 -2.69 26.03 -4.45
CA GLU A 30 -2.80 26.77 -5.70
C GLU A 30 -3.48 25.90 -6.76
N PRO A 31 -4.67 26.28 -7.24
CA PRO A 31 -5.37 25.53 -8.28
C PRO A 31 -4.52 25.49 -9.55
N LYS A 32 -3.99 24.32 -9.87
CA LYS A 32 -3.22 24.09 -11.10
C LYS A 32 -3.59 22.78 -11.75
N THR A 33 -3.50 22.77 -13.08
CA THR A 33 -3.68 21.56 -13.87
C THR A 33 -2.68 20.51 -13.40
N ALA A 34 -3.15 19.27 -13.24
CA ALA A 34 -2.31 18.13 -12.96
C ALA A 34 -2.25 17.19 -14.18
N TYR A 35 -1.16 16.46 -14.28
CA TYR A 35 -0.93 15.42 -15.26
C TYR A 35 -0.85 14.10 -14.49
N ILE A 36 -1.70 13.13 -14.87
CA ILE A 36 -1.66 11.78 -14.32
C ILE A 36 -0.59 11.01 -15.10
N HIS A 37 0.35 10.46 -14.35
CA HIS A 37 1.40 9.58 -14.84
C HIS A 37 1.22 8.18 -14.29
N ALA A 38 1.64 7.20 -15.07
CA ALA A 38 1.83 5.83 -14.66
C ALA A 38 3.32 5.50 -14.72
N ALA A 39 3.85 4.84 -13.69
CA ALA A 39 5.23 4.40 -13.62
C ALA A 39 5.31 2.92 -13.23
N PHE A 40 6.26 2.22 -13.84
CA PHE A 40 6.66 0.87 -13.45
C PHE A 40 8.17 0.74 -13.58
N SER A 41 8.74 -0.09 -12.70
CA SER A 41 10.18 -0.32 -12.69
C SER A 41 10.58 -1.43 -13.67
N ASN A 42 11.79 -1.34 -14.22
CA ASN A 42 12.48 -2.46 -14.88
C ASN A 42 13.69 -2.99 -14.09
N GLY A 43 13.88 -2.54 -12.84
CA GLY A 43 15.04 -2.86 -11.99
C GLY A 43 16.21 -1.90 -12.15
N HIS A 44 16.22 -1.06 -13.18
CA HIS A 44 17.31 -0.12 -13.48
C HIS A 44 16.82 1.34 -13.54
N GLU A 45 15.70 1.58 -14.22
CA GLU A 45 15.06 2.89 -14.39
C GLU A 45 13.54 2.77 -14.24
N TRP A 46 12.89 3.89 -13.98
CA TRP A 46 11.44 4.01 -14.03
C TRP A 46 11.01 4.31 -15.45
N ALA A 47 10.18 3.43 -16.04
CA ALA A 47 9.44 3.76 -17.24
C ALA A 47 8.19 4.54 -16.83
N VAL A 48 8.02 5.73 -17.40
CA VAL A 48 6.95 6.67 -17.06
C VAL A 48 6.11 6.96 -18.29
N GLN A 49 4.80 6.95 -18.14
CA GLN A 49 3.86 7.25 -19.21
C GLN A 49 2.91 8.35 -18.76
N PHE A 50 2.72 9.34 -19.62
CA PHE A 50 1.60 10.26 -19.48
C PHE A 50 0.30 9.53 -19.81
N VAL A 51 -0.67 9.59 -18.89
CA VAL A 51 -1.98 8.98 -19.07
C VAL A 51 -2.97 10.05 -19.53
N LYS A 52 -3.14 11.10 -18.73
CA LYS A 52 -4.10 12.17 -19.02
C LYS A 52 -3.86 13.44 -18.20
N GLN A 53 -4.51 14.52 -18.61
CA GLN A 53 -4.54 15.79 -17.89
C GLN A 53 -5.86 15.89 -17.09
N ILE A 54 -5.81 16.57 -15.94
CA ILE A 54 -6.97 16.86 -15.09
C ILE A 54 -6.93 18.32 -14.63
N LYS A 55 -8.03 19.08 -14.83
CA LYS A 55 -8.08 20.49 -14.43
C LYS A 55 -8.32 20.60 -12.91
N PRO A 56 -8.02 21.76 -12.30
CA PRO A 56 -8.36 21.99 -10.89
C PRO A 56 -9.86 21.78 -10.64
N GLY A 57 -10.21 21.11 -9.54
CA GLY A 57 -11.61 20.84 -9.18
C GLY A 57 -12.24 19.63 -9.88
N GLU A 58 -11.54 19.00 -10.83
CA GLU A 58 -12.03 17.81 -11.52
C GLU A 58 -11.60 16.52 -10.80
N SER A 59 -12.37 15.46 -11.01
CA SER A 59 -11.98 14.09 -10.67
C SER A 59 -12.03 13.20 -11.90
N THR A 60 -11.29 12.10 -11.88
CA THR A 60 -11.30 11.15 -12.98
C THR A 60 -10.84 9.76 -12.56
N SER A 61 -11.25 8.76 -13.31
CA SER A 61 -10.81 7.37 -13.11
C SER A 61 -9.83 6.94 -14.19
N VAL A 62 -8.90 6.06 -13.80
CA VAL A 62 -7.93 5.43 -14.69
C VAL A 62 -7.82 3.93 -14.37
N GLU A 63 -7.47 3.16 -15.39
CA GLU A 63 -7.26 1.73 -15.37
C GLU A 63 -5.96 1.35 -16.09
N ILE A 64 -5.51 0.11 -15.91
CA ILE A 64 -4.34 -0.43 -16.64
C ILE A 64 -4.57 -0.41 -18.17
N LYS A 65 -5.80 -0.60 -18.63
CA LYS A 65 -6.13 -0.56 -20.07
C LYS A 65 -6.00 0.85 -20.69
N ASP A 66 -5.96 1.90 -19.87
CA ASP A 66 -5.77 3.27 -20.34
C ASP A 66 -4.30 3.59 -20.63
N LEU A 67 -3.38 2.67 -20.30
CA LEU A 67 -1.96 2.80 -20.58
C LEU A 67 -1.69 2.50 -22.06
N MET A 68 -0.93 3.37 -22.72
CA MET A 68 -0.48 3.15 -24.10
C MET A 68 0.44 1.92 -24.21
N ARG A 69 1.28 1.71 -23.18
CA ARG A 69 2.13 0.54 -23.05
C ARG A 69 1.87 -0.14 -21.71
N VAL A 70 1.17 -1.26 -21.77
CA VAL A 70 0.98 -2.13 -20.61
C VAL A 70 2.31 -2.85 -20.32
N PRO A 71 2.82 -2.82 -19.08
CA PRO A 71 4.00 -3.59 -18.75
C PRO A 71 3.70 -5.10 -18.74
N ASP A 72 4.74 -5.92 -18.69
CA ASP A 72 4.60 -7.37 -18.52
C ASP A 72 3.73 -7.68 -17.29
N SER A 73 2.97 -8.78 -17.34
CA SER A 73 1.97 -9.15 -16.32
C SER A 73 2.53 -9.38 -14.91
N ASN A 74 3.85 -9.40 -14.75
CA ASN A 74 4.54 -9.52 -13.47
C ASN A 74 4.96 -8.17 -12.86
N ARG A 75 4.60 -7.04 -13.48
CA ARG A 75 4.98 -5.70 -13.01
C ARG A 75 3.78 -4.91 -12.56
N SER A 76 3.89 -4.39 -11.34
CA SER A 76 2.91 -3.44 -10.83
C SER A 76 3.06 -2.07 -11.47
N VAL A 77 1.94 -1.39 -11.63
CA VAL A 77 1.88 0.00 -12.08
C VAL A 77 1.48 0.90 -10.93
N PHE A 78 2.24 1.98 -10.77
CA PHE A 78 1.99 3.03 -9.81
C PHE A 78 1.55 4.29 -10.55
N PHE A 79 0.48 4.91 -10.08
CA PHE A 79 -0.03 6.17 -10.62
C PHE A 79 0.29 7.32 -9.68
N PHE A 80 0.48 8.51 -10.23
CA PHE A 80 0.65 9.72 -9.44
C PHE A 80 0.25 10.94 -10.27
N MET A 81 -0.06 12.05 -9.60
CA MET A 81 -0.35 13.32 -10.25
C MET A 81 0.83 14.27 -10.12
N TYR A 82 1.20 14.94 -11.21
CA TYR A 82 2.29 15.90 -11.24
C TYR A 82 1.88 17.22 -11.91
N PRO A 83 2.37 18.39 -11.48
CA PRO A 83 1.99 19.68 -12.09
C PRO A 83 2.65 19.92 -13.47
N LYS A 84 3.52 19.01 -13.93
CA LYS A 84 4.23 19.10 -15.20
C LYS A 84 4.23 17.75 -15.92
N ARG A 85 4.43 17.73 -17.24
CA ARG A 85 4.75 16.48 -17.94
C ARG A 85 6.16 16.05 -17.59
N LEU A 86 6.34 14.75 -17.35
CA LEU A 86 7.61 14.10 -17.05
C LEU A 86 8.13 13.39 -18.31
N PRO A 87 9.45 13.20 -18.43
CA PRO A 87 10.05 12.36 -19.48
C PRO A 87 9.60 10.89 -19.31
N GLU A 88 9.77 10.10 -20.37
CA GLU A 88 9.39 8.68 -20.39
C GLU A 88 10.25 7.78 -19.49
N LYS A 89 11.37 8.31 -19.00
CA LYS A 89 12.35 7.61 -18.18
C LYS A 89 12.76 8.51 -17.02
N LEU A 90 12.83 7.93 -15.82
CA LEU A 90 13.34 8.60 -14.63
C LEU A 90 14.30 7.66 -13.87
N ASP A 91 15.37 8.23 -13.33
CA ASP A 91 16.22 7.51 -12.38
C ASP A 91 15.53 7.38 -11.01
N GLN A 92 14.74 8.40 -10.65
CA GLN A 92 14.06 8.53 -9.37
C GLN A 92 12.65 9.10 -9.53
N LEU A 93 11.72 8.55 -8.76
CA LEU A 93 10.37 9.10 -8.65
C LEU A 93 10.36 10.45 -7.90
N PRO A 94 9.51 11.41 -8.28
CA PRO A 94 9.44 12.72 -7.63
C PRO A 94 8.91 12.64 -6.19
N THR A 95 9.54 13.36 -5.26
CA THR A 95 9.11 13.40 -3.84
C THR A 95 8.85 14.82 -3.35
N ASP A 96 8.46 15.73 -4.24
CA ASP A 96 8.06 17.09 -3.83
C ASP A 96 6.71 17.10 -3.11
N ASP A 97 6.39 18.25 -2.54
CA ASP A 97 5.25 18.43 -1.63
C ASP A 97 3.93 18.68 -2.38
N TYR A 98 3.90 18.45 -3.70
CA TYR A 98 2.64 18.51 -4.45
C TYR A 98 1.66 17.47 -3.90
N MET A 99 0.46 17.91 -3.53
CA MET A 99 -0.57 17.12 -2.83
C MET A 99 -0.29 16.82 -1.34
N GLU A 100 0.68 17.48 -0.71
CA GLU A 100 0.77 17.45 0.75
C GLU A 100 -0.42 18.22 1.35
N SER A 101 -1.21 17.55 2.18
CA SER A 101 -2.41 18.11 2.80
C SER A 101 -2.71 17.39 4.11
N GLU A 102 -3.37 18.09 5.03
CA GLU A 102 -4.02 17.49 6.19
C GLU A 102 -5.54 17.70 6.13
N PRO A 103 -6.36 16.64 6.10
CA PRO A 103 -6.01 15.21 5.96
C PRO A 103 -5.27 14.88 4.65
N SER A 104 -4.65 13.70 4.55
CA SER A 104 -3.96 13.27 3.32
C SER A 104 -4.85 13.34 2.09
N TRP A 105 -4.26 13.74 0.96
CA TRP A 105 -4.93 13.72 -0.33
C TRP A 105 -5.01 12.30 -0.88
N ARG A 106 -6.19 11.68 -0.78
CA ARG A 106 -6.40 10.26 -1.09
C ARG A 106 -7.01 10.03 -2.48
N GLY A 107 -6.71 8.87 -3.05
CA GLY A 107 -7.43 8.32 -4.20
C GLY A 107 -8.43 7.27 -3.73
N ASN A 108 -9.35 6.87 -4.62
CA ASN A 108 -10.19 5.69 -4.41
C ASN A 108 -9.69 4.56 -5.31
N ILE A 109 -9.17 3.49 -4.70
CA ILE A 109 -8.74 2.28 -5.38
C ILE A 109 -9.90 1.28 -5.28
N GLN A 110 -10.46 0.88 -6.41
CA GLN A 110 -11.58 -0.04 -6.49
C GLN A 110 -11.16 -1.34 -7.16
N LEU A 111 -11.56 -2.47 -6.57
CA LEU A 111 -11.52 -3.80 -7.18
C LEU A 111 -12.95 -4.23 -7.47
N SER A 112 -13.23 -4.66 -8.70
CA SER A 112 -14.57 -5.11 -9.10
C SER A 112 -14.53 -6.44 -9.84
N SER A 113 -15.52 -7.27 -9.56
CA SER A 113 -15.89 -8.43 -10.37
C SER A 113 -17.10 -8.06 -11.25
N GLU A 114 -17.65 -9.04 -11.97
CA GLU A 114 -18.91 -8.84 -12.70
C GLU A 114 -20.10 -8.57 -11.76
N THR A 115 -20.02 -9.00 -10.50
CA THR A 115 -21.17 -9.02 -9.58
C THR A 115 -21.07 -8.04 -8.42
N THR A 116 -19.87 -7.60 -8.04
CA THR A 116 -19.69 -6.71 -6.88
C THR A 116 -18.39 -5.91 -6.98
N SER A 117 -18.19 -4.98 -6.07
CA SER A 117 -16.97 -4.18 -5.97
C SER A 117 -16.66 -3.82 -4.53
N VAL A 118 -15.38 -3.64 -4.23
CA VAL A 118 -14.89 -3.09 -2.97
C VAL A 118 -13.93 -1.94 -3.27
N SER A 119 -13.84 -0.96 -2.37
CA SER A 119 -12.92 0.16 -2.55
C SER A 119 -12.17 0.52 -1.28
N PHE A 120 -10.92 0.91 -1.46
CA PHE A 120 -10.05 1.44 -0.43
C PHE A 120 -9.71 2.91 -0.76
N GLN A 121 -9.93 3.80 0.21
CA GLN A 121 -9.48 5.18 0.11
C GLN A 121 -8.08 5.29 0.70
N GLY A 122 -7.09 5.55 -0.14
CA GLY A 122 -5.73 5.68 0.33
C GLY A 122 -4.74 6.12 -0.72
N GLU A 123 -3.48 6.08 -0.29
CA GLU A 123 -2.31 6.54 -0.98
C GLU A 123 -1.09 5.77 -0.47
N TYR A 124 -0.03 5.74 -1.27
CA TYR A 124 1.33 5.49 -0.81
C TYR A 124 2.01 6.85 -0.61
N PRO A 125 2.21 7.30 0.65
CA PRO A 125 2.72 8.62 0.93
C PRO A 125 4.13 8.85 0.39
N GLY A 126 4.38 10.04 -0.17
CA GLY A 126 5.68 10.41 -0.74
C GLY A 126 6.87 10.23 0.21
N PHE A 127 6.66 10.49 1.50
CA PHE A 127 7.72 10.34 2.50
C PHE A 127 8.16 8.88 2.68
N MET A 128 7.32 7.89 2.34
CA MET A 128 7.63 6.46 2.43
C MET A 128 8.56 5.98 1.29
N LEU A 129 8.77 6.78 0.23
CA LEU A 129 9.69 6.43 -0.85
C LEU A 129 11.17 6.59 -0.45
N LYS A 130 11.46 7.39 0.59
CA LYS A 130 12.83 7.76 1.00
C LYS A 130 13.55 6.65 1.78
N PRO A 131 12.92 5.97 2.77
CA PRO A 131 13.57 4.90 3.50
C PRO A 131 13.81 3.68 2.59
N SER A 132 15.07 3.36 2.32
CA SER A 132 15.45 2.13 1.60
C SER A 132 15.53 0.90 2.50
N LYS A 133 15.41 1.10 3.81
CA LYS A 133 15.38 0.06 4.85
C LYS A 133 14.39 0.44 5.92
N GLY A 134 13.76 -0.57 6.50
CA GLY A 134 13.08 -0.46 7.76
C GLY A 134 12.20 -1.66 8.00
N LYS A 135 11.45 -1.62 9.10
CA LYS A 135 10.72 -2.78 9.60
C LYS A 135 9.22 -2.52 9.47
N LEU A 136 8.50 -3.51 8.98
CA LEU A 136 7.04 -3.55 9.04
C LEU A 136 6.63 -4.39 10.24
N LEU A 137 5.68 -3.89 11.02
CA LEU A 137 5.00 -4.65 12.05
C LEU A 137 3.53 -4.25 12.06
N THR A 138 2.66 -5.25 11.89
CA THR A 138 1.21 -5.10 12.09
C THR A 138 0.68 -6.25 12.94
N PHE A 139 -0.28 -5.91 13.80
CA PHE A 139 -0.93 -6.86 14.69
C PHE A 139 -2.29 -7.24 14.13
N ASN A 140 -2.78 -8.42 14.51
CA ASN A 140 -4.10 -8.92 14.17
C ASN A 140 -4.36 -8.81 12.66
N PRO A 141 -3.61 -9.59 11.85
CA PRO A 141 -3.90 -9.65 10.42
C PRO A 141 -5.37 -10.01 10.27
N LEU A 142 -6.12 -9.23 9.49
CA LEU A 142 -7.58 -9.28 9.38
C LEU A 142 -8.04 -10.51 8.58
N ILE A 143 -7.53 -11.68 8.97
CA ILE A 143 -7.74 -12.97 8.34
C ILE A 143 -9.18 -13.39 8.58
N GLN A 144 -9.87 -13.72 7.49
CA GLN A 144 -11.23 -14.25 7.54
C GLN A 144 -11.16 -15.78 7.54
N ASN A 145 -11.51 -16.41 8.65
CA ASN A 145 -11.47 -17.87 8.82
C ASN A 145 -12.78 -18.59 8.43
N GLN A 146 -13.61 -17.94 7.61
CA GLN A 146 -14.89 -18.49 7.18
C GLN A 146 -14.68 -19.51 6.05
N ILE A 147 -15.44 -20.62 6.09
CA ILE A 147 -15.37 -21.66 5.05
C ILE A 147 -15.70 -21.04 3.68
N GLY A 148 -14.82 -21.27 2.70
CA GLY A 148 -15.00 -20.79 1.33
C GLY A 148 -14.53 -19.35 1.09
N ILE A 149 -13.98 -18.68 2.11
CA ILE A 149 -13.34 -17.37 1.97
C ILE A 149 -11.82 -17.54 1.92
N VAL A 150 -11.22 -16.93 0.90
CA VAL A 150 -9.78 -16.79 0.73
C VAL A 150 -9.37 -15.42 1.26
N THR A 151 -8.33 -15.37 2.10
CA THR A 151 -7.70 -14.11 2.50
C THR A 151 -6.35 -13.98 1.81
N GLN A 152 -6.17 -12.88 1.08
CA GLN A 152 -4.90 -12.46 0.52
C GLN A 152 -4.39 -11.21 1.24
N LEU A 153 -3.08 -11.10 1.36
CA LEU A 153 -2.39 -9.92 1.80
C LEU A 153 -1.71 -9.26 0.61
N ILE A 154 -2.06 -8.01 0.35
CA ILE A 154 -1.43 -7.14 -0.63
C ILE A 154 -0.43 -6.26 0.13
N VAL A 155 0.87 -6.45 -0.10
CA VAL A 155 1.91 -5.59 0.48
C VAL A 155 2.50 -4.71 -0.60
N ILE A 156 2.21 -3.41 -0.50
CA ILE A 156 2.74 -2.40 -1.39
C ILE A 156 4.09 -1.93 -0.85
N VAL A 157 5.15 -2.17 -1.61
CA VAL A 157 6.50 -1.68 -1.30
C VAL A 157 6.97 -0.85 -2.48
N LEU A 158 7.11 0.47 -2.30
CA LEU A 158 7.51 1.39 -3.36
C LEU A 158 8.70 2.20 -2.89
N LEU A 159 9.78 2.21 -3.68
CA LEU A 159 10.97 2.99 -3.42
C LEU A 159 11.07 4.17 -4.39
N GLN A 160 11.87 5.15 -4.04
CA GLN A 160 12.20 6.24 -4.96
C GLN A 160 13.00 5.76 -6.17
N ILE A 161 13.94 4.84 -5.97
CA ILE A 161 14.79 4.26 -7.02
C ILE A 161 14.14 3.03 -7.66
N ALA A 162 14.43 2.79 -8.93
CA ALA A 162 13.85 1.68 -9.67
C ALA A 162 14.37 0.30 -9.24
N GLU A 163 15.51 0.23 -8.56
CA GLU A 163 16.12 -1.03 -8.10
C GLU A 163 15.11 -1.94 -7.39
N ILE A 164 15.02 -3.20 -7.85
CA ILE A 164 14.18 -4.23 -7.24
C ILE A 164 15.03 -4.98 -6.21
N LYS A 165 14.62 -4.92 -4.95
CA LYS A 165 15.20 -5.66 -3.83
C LYS A 165 14.19 -6.67 -3.35
N THR A 166 14.68 -7.80 -2.86
CA THR A 166 13.85 -8.80 -2.19
C THR A 166 14.11 -8.78 -0.69
N GLY A 167 13.11 -9.17 0.08
CA GLY A 167 13.15 -9.24 1.53
C GLY A 167 12.10 -10.22 2.01
N ARG A 168 11.98 -10.35 3.33
CA ARG A 168 11.10 -11.34 3.92
C ARG A 168 9.92 -10.71 4.62
N LEU A 169 8.76 -11.35 4.49
CA LEU A 169 7.59 -11.09 5.31
C LEU A 169 7.23 -12.36 6.06
N ILE A 170 7.12 -12.24 7.38
CA ILE A 170 6.91 -13.33 8.30
C ILE A 170 5.54 -13.15 8.95
N VAL A 171 4.75 -14.22 8.94
CA VAL A 171 3.57 -14.36 9.79
C VAL A 171 3.99 -15.16 11.01
N ALA A 172 3.96 -14.53 12.17
CA ALA A 172 4.39 -15.14 13.43
C ALA A 172 3.33 -14.98 14.52
N ARG A 173 3.37 -15.89 15.48
CA ARG A 173 2.63 -15.83 16.72
C ARG A 173 3.21 -14.74 17.63
N GLN A 174 2.37 -13.87 18.15
CA GLN A 174 2.77 -12.68 18.92
C GLN A 174 3.50 -13.05 20.21
N ILE A 175 3.02 -14.06 20.94
CA ILE A 175 3.55 -14.44 22.26
C ILE A 175 4.65 -15.49 22.12
N SER A 176 4.40 -16.60 21.43
CA SER A 176 5.42 -17.66 21.31
C SER A 176 6.55 -17.31 20.35
N GLY A 177 6.36 -16.36 19.43
CA GLY A 177 7.31 -16.07 18.35
C GLY A 177 7.34 -17.14 17.25
N LYS A 178 6.51 -18.19 17.34
CA LYS A 178 6.45 -19.26 16.35
C LYS A 178 6.10 -18.70 14.96
N ILE A 179 6.92 -19.01 13.96
CA ILE A 179 6.65 -18.69 12.56
C ILE A 179 5.56 -19.64 12.04
N GLU A 180 4.46 -19.08 11.52
CA GLU A 180 3.40 -19.84 10.86
C GLU A 180 3.60 -19.85 9.33
N LYS A 181 4.05 -18.73 8.76
CA LYS A 181 4.36 -18.59 7.32
C LYS A 181 5.49 -17.60 7.08
N GLU A 182 6.24 -17.81 6.01
CA GLU A 182 7.26 -16.89 5.51
C GLU A 182 7.08 -16.69 4.01
N PHE A 183 7.18 -15.44 3.55
CA PHE A 183 7.06 -15.05 2.16
C PHE A 183 8.27 -14.23 1.73
N GLN A 184 8.72 -14.44 0.50
CA GLN A 184 9.61 -13.50 -0.17
C GLN A 184 8.78 -12.38 -0.80
N ILE A 185 9.12 -11.14 -0.49
CA ILE A 185 8.50 -9.94 -1.06
C ILE A 185 9.54 -9.10 -1.80
N ALA A 186 9.09 -8.29 -2.76
CA ALA A 186 9.93 -7.42 -3.55
C ALA A 186 9.51 -5.94 -3.45
N THR A 187 10.46 -5.04 -3.71
CA THR A 187 10.21 -3.60 -3.87
C THR A 187 9.66 -3.29 -5.25
N ASN A 188 9.08 -2.09 -5.39
CA ASN A 188 8.50 -1.55 -6.61
C ASN A 188 7.41 -2.46 -7.19
N THR A 189 6.65 -3.12 -6.30
CA THR A 189 5.54 -3.99 -6.66
C THR A 189 4.46 -4.06 -5.56
N CYS A 190 3.27 -4.50 -5.94
CA CYS A 190 2.21 -4.97 -5.07
C CYS A 190 2.37 -6.48 -4.90
N ASN A 191 2.90 -6.92 -3.77
CA ASN A 191 3.06 -8.33 -3.46
C ASN A 191 1.71 -8.91 -3.04
N VAL A 192 1.16 -9.90 -3.75
CA VAL A 192 -0.10 -10.56 -3.39
C VAL A 192 0.21 -11.93 -2.81
N LEU A 193 -0.10 -12.14 -1.53
CA LEU A 193 0.31 -13.29 -0.74
C LEU A 193 -0.92 -13.99 -0.16
N GLU A 194 -1.04 -15.30 -0.31
CA GLU A 194 -2.18 -16.04 0.24
C GLU A 194 -1.98 -16.41 1.71
N LEU A 195 -2.93 -15.99 2.56
CA LEU A 195 -2.93 -16.21 4.01
C LEU A 195 -3.81 -17.38 4.45
N ASN A 196 -4.26 -18.24 3.51
CA ASN A 196 -5.10 -19.40 3.81
C ASN A 196 -4.43 -20.34 4.83
N GLU A 197 -5.20 -21.21 5.51
CA GLU A 197 -4.69 -22.23 6.45
C GLU A 197 -4.07 -21.71 7.76
N LEU A 198 -4.12 -20.39 8.00
CA LEU A 198 -3.72 -19.81 9.27
C LEU A 198 -4.86 -19.93 10.29
N GLN A 199 -4.59 -20.51 11.46
CA GLN A 199 -5.59 -20.68 12.51
C GLN A 199 -5.57 -19.51 13.49
N GLU A 200 -6.76 -19.01 13.84
CA GLU A 200 -6.93 -18.10 14.98
C GLU A 200 -6.54 -18.81 16.28
N ASP A 201 -5.75 -18.12 17.09
CA ASP A 201 -5.46 -18.47 18.48
C ASP A 201 -5.60 -17.16 19.27
N TYR A 202 -6.58 -17.10 20.17
CA TYR A 202 -6.85 -15.89 20.94
C TYR A 202 -5.82 -15.67 22.05
N ASP A 203 -5.18 -16.75 22.51
CA ASP A 203 -4.13 -16.67 23.52
C ASP A 203 -2.79 -16.34 22.86
N ASP A 204 -2.58 -16.73 21.60
CA ASP A 204 -1.39 -16.38 20.81
C ASP A 204 -1.73 -15.84 19.40
N PRO A 205 -2.21 -14.58 19.32
CA PRO A 205 -2.66 -14.00 18.06
C PRO A 205 -1.52 -13.82 17.06
N LEU A 206 -1.86 -13.71 15.77
CA LEU A 206 -0.87 -13.55 14.70
C LEU A 206 -0.42 -12.09 14.57
N CYS A 207 0.81 -11.90 14.10
CA CYS A 207 1.34 -10.62 13.63
C CYS A 207 2.05 -10.82 12.29
N LEU A 208 2.12 -9.75 11.49
CA LEU A 208 2.98 -9.70 10.32
C LEU A 208 4.19 -8.84 10.61
N TYR A 209 5.36 -9.37 10.33
CA TYR A 209 6.64 -8.73 10.57
C TYR A 209 7.51 -8.83 9.32
N SER A 210 8.12 -7.74 8.91
CA SER A 210 9.20 -7.76 7.92
C SER A 210 10.42 -7.06 8.52
N PRO A 211 11.58 -7.74 8.63
CA PRO A 211 12.81 -7.16 9.16
C PRO A 211 13.45 -6.14 8.20
N ASP A 212 13.17 -6.27 6.90
CA ASP A 212 13.99 -5.67 5.84
C ASP A 212 13.23 -4.60 5.04
N MET A 213 11.91 -4.68 5.02
CA MET A 213 11.04 -3.84 4.19
C MET A 213 9.96 -3.10 4.98
N ILE A 214 9.70 -1.88 4.55
CA ILE A 214 8.54 -1.08 4.92
C ILE A 214 7.56 -1.12 3.74
N GLY A 215 6.28 -1.33 4.04
CA GLY A 215 5.22 -1.28 3.05
C GLY A 215 3.87 -0.96 3.66
N ILE A 216 2.85 -0.89 2.81
CA ILE A 216 1.45 -0.74 3.22
C ILE A 216 0.79 -2.12 3.07
N PRO A 217 0.34 -2.76 4.17
CA PRO A 217 -0.40 -4.02 4.11
C PRO A 217 -1.91 -3.76 3.91
N LEU A 218 -2.51 -4.37 2.89
CA LEU A 218 -3.95 -4.44 2.70
C LEU A 218 -4.41 -5.89 2.72
N PHE A 219 -5.49 -6.16 3.44
CA PHE A 219 -6.13 -7.47 3.51
C PHE A 219 -7.27 -7.51 2.51
N PHE A 220 -7.18 -8.41 1.54
CA PHE A 220 -8.20 -8.62 0.54
C PHE A 220 -8.82 -10.00 0.74
N SER A 221 -10.10 -10.04 1.09
CA SER A 221 -10.83 -11.30 1.29
C SER A 221 -11.89 -11.47 0.22
N HIS A 222 -12.02 -12.69 -0.31
CA HIS A 222 -13.03 -13.00 -1.31
C HIS A 222 -13.49 -14.46 -1.27
N ASP A 223 -14.68 -14.73 -1.78
CA ASP A 223 -15.09 -16.10 -2.10
C ASP A 223 -14.54 -16.55 -3.46
N SER A 224 -14.65 -17.83 -3.79
CA SER A 224 -14.16 -18.38 -5.07
C SER A 224 -14.85 -17.79 -6.30
N SER A 225 -16.05 -17.23 -6.15
CA SER A 225 -16.82 -16.63 -7.24
C SER A 225 -16.71 -15.10 -7.32
N TYR A 226 -15.92 -14.47 -6.42
CA TYR A 226 -15.78 -13.02 -6.30
C TYR A 226 -17.13 -12.27 -6.18
N ARG A 227 -18.12 -12.90 -5.54
CA ARG A 227 -19.41 -12.29 -5.17
C ARG A 227 -19.34 -11.61 -3.80
N PHE A 228 -18.41 -12.03 -2.97
CA PHE A 228 -18.05 -11.39 -1.73
C PHE A 228 -16.64 -10.84 -1.85
N LEU A 229 -16.48 -9.54 -1.60
CA LEU A 229 -15.19 -8.85 -1.60
C LEU A 229 -15.10 -7.99 -0.34
N SER A 230 -13.95 -8.03 0.33
CA SER A 230 -13.57 -7.13 1.42
C SER A 230 -12.14 -6.68 1.20
N LEU A 231 -11.86 -5.40 1.41
CA LEU A 231 -10.54 -4.80 1.24
C LEU A 231 -10.30 -3.83 2.39
N GLU A 232 -9.44 -4.24 3.31
CA GLU A 232 -9.20 -3.55 4.58
C GLU A 232 -7.73 -3.19 4.74
N HIS A 233 -7.46 -2.10 5.45
CA HIS A 233 -6.10 -1.72 5.87
C HIS A 233 -6.00 -1.82 7.39
N SER A 234 -4.95 -2.42 7.91
CA SER A 234 -4.69 -2.41 9.35
C SER A 234 -4.20 -1.02 9.77
N TYR A 235 -4.98 -0.28 10.54
CA TYR A 235 -4.48 0.93 11.16
C TYR A 235 -3.59 0.59 12.36
N PRO A 236 -2.50 1.34 12.60
CA PRO A 236 -1.85 1.27 13.91
C PRO A 236 -2.89 1.62 14.99
N LEU A 237 -2.64 1.13 16.22
CA LEU A 237 -3.41 1.37 17.43
C LEU A 237 -3.46 2.86 17.82
N ASN A 238 -4.11 3.64 16.97
CA ASN A 238 -4.25 5.09 17.05
C ASN A 238 -5.09 5.51 18.25
N GLU A 239 -5.87 4.58 18.78
CA GLU A 239 -6.78 4.76 19.92
C GLU A 239 -6.07 4.80 21.27
N VAL A 240 -4.82 4.33 21.37
CA VAL A 240 -4.13 4.16 22.67
C VAL A 240 -3.64 5.49 23.27
N THR A 241 -3.84 6.61 22.58
CA THR A 241 -3.51 7.95 23.10
C THR A 241 -4.72 8.88 23.01
N VAL A 242 -5.59 8.76 24.01
CA VAL A 242 -6.79 9.58 24.18
C VAL A 242 -6.45 10.94 24.79
N PHE A 243 -5.61 11.80 24.19
CA PHE A 243 -5.44 13.19 24.67
C PHE A 243 -5.00 14.22 23.60
N GLY A 244 -5.14 13.92 22.30
CA GLY A 244 -4.96 14.90 21.22
C GLY A 244 -3.52 15.43 21.00
N ASP A 245 -2.55 15.06 21.84
CA ASP A 245 -1.13 15.39 21.63
C ASP A 245 -0.50 14.45 20.59
N ASN A 246 -0.44 14.95 19.35
CA ASN A 246 0.14 14.23 18.23
C ASN A 246 1.60 13.81 18.49
N ALA A 247 2.43 14.65 19.12
CA ALA A 247 3.84 14.33 19.33
C ALA A 247 4.02 13.18 20.34
N ARG A 248 3.27 13.22 21.44
CA ARG A 248 3.26 12.15 22.45
C ARG A 248 2.71 10.85 21.89
N ARG A 249 1.67 10.91 21.04
CA ARG A 249 1.12 9.76 20.32
C ARG A 249 2.17 9.06 19.46
N HIS A 250 2.87 9.82 18.61
CA HIS A 250 3.93 9.24 17.77
C HIS A 250 5.06 8.65 18.61
N GLY A 251 5.47 9.33 19.69
CA GLY A 251 6.51 8.83 20.60
C GLY A 251 6.11 7.53 21.31
N PHE A 252 4.87 7.40 21.75
CA PHE A 252 4.36 6.21 22.42
C PHE A 252 4.19 5.03 21.46
N LEU A 253 3.59 5.26 20.28
CA LEU A 253 3.48 4.23 19.24
C LEU A 253 4.85 3.72 18.80
N LYS A 254 5.84 4.62 18.69
CA LYS A 254 7.23 4.24 18.40
C LYS A 254 7.77 3.31 19.49
N LYS A 255 7.59 3.63 20.78
CA LYS A 255 8.04 2.79 21.90
C LYS A 255 7.40 1.39 21.88
N ILE A 256 6.08 1.30 21.70
CA ILE A 256 5.38 0.01 21.60
C ILE A 256 5.93 -0.81 20.43
N LYS A 257 5.99 -0.21 19.23
CA LYS A 257 6.48 -0.93 18.05
C LYS A 257 7.93 -1.36 18.20
N SER A 258 8.80 -0.51 18.75
CA SER A 258 10.20 -0.86 19.02
C SER A 258 10.31 -2.04 19.98
N HIS A 259 9.55 -2.05 21.08
CA HIS A 259 9.54 -3.16 22.03
C HIS A 259 9.17 -4.49 21.36
N TRP A 260 8.09 -4.50 20.56
CA TRP A 260 7.65 -5.71 19.87
C TRP A 260 8.60 -6.16 18.76
N ILE A 261 9.20 -5.23 18.03
CA ILE A 261 10.23 -5.52 17.04
C ILE A 261 11.43 -6.21 17.73
N GLU A 262 11.91 -5.66 18.83
CA GLU A 262 13.03 -6.23 19.59
C GLU A 262 12.69 -7.61 20.16
N PHE A 263 11.45 -7.82 20.59
CA PHE A 263 10.95 -9.12 21.04
C PHE A 263 10.93 -10.14 19.91
N LEU A 264 10.32 -9.80 18.76
CA LEU A 264 10.25 -10.69 17.61
C LEU A 264 11.63 -11.01 17.06
N GLU A 265 12.55 -10.05 17.02
CA GLU A 265 13.93 -10.29 16.57
C GLU A 265 14.67 -11.31 17.43
N LYS A 266 14.35 -11.40 18.73
CA LYS A 266 14.94 -12.40 19.61
C LYS A 266 14.32 -13.78 19.46
N ASN A 267 13.00 -13.84 19.23
CA ASN A 267 12.25 -15.09 19.26
C ASN A 267 11.98 -15.72 17.89
N VAL A 268 12.06 -14.94 16.80
CA VAL A 268 11.89 -15.41 15.41
C VAL A 268 13.23 -15.78 14.78
N SER A 269 14.37 -15.37 15.37
CA SER A 269 15.72 -15.62 14.83
C SER A 269 16.35 -16.98 15.20
N THR A 270 15.53 -17.98 15.53
CA THR A 270 15.93 -19.38 15.80
C THR A 270 15.28 -20.31 14.81
#